data_AF-A0A8X6G351-F1
#
_entry.id   AF-A0A8X6G351-F1
#
_cell.length_a   1.000
_cell.length_b   1.000
_cell.length_c   1.000
_cell.angle_alpha   90.00
_cell.angle_beta   90.00
_cell.angle_gamma   90.00
#
_symmetry.space_group_name_H-M   'P 1'
#
loop_
_entity.id
_entity.type
_entity.pdbx_description
1 polymer ?
#
loop_
_entity_poly.entity_id
_entity_poly.type
_entity_poly.pdbx_seq_one_letter_code
_entity_poly.pdbx_strand_id
1 'polypeptide(L)'
;MALSVKELTSLTGILEDSELGQRSFENVAASFHHCFNKQDHFRVGSALVFLLQQEDLLANKEQRLVSVYLLYEMYRTEPIQSNPFASVFVHLLASVSRKYFFATLNL
;
A
#
# COMPACT_ATOMS: atom_id res chain seq x y z
N MET A 1 -15.75 -9.17 -4.40
CA MET A 1 -16.64 -8.26 -3.65
C MET A 1 -15.81 -7.07 -3.19
N ALA A 2 -16.29 -5.85 -3.45
CA ALA A 2 -15.60 -4.62 -3.09
C ALA A 2 -15.66 -4.34 -1.57
N LEU A 3 -14.81 -3.44 -1.08
CA LEU A 3 -14.94 -2.87 0.27
C LEU A 3 -16.28 -2.14 0.39
N SER A 4 -16.90 -2.21 1.56
CA SER A 4 -18.01 -1.33 1.89
C SER A 4 -17.53 0.12 1.98
N VAL A 5 -18.47 1.07 1.85
CA VAL A 5 -18.16 2.51 1.95
C VAL A 5 -17.49 2.82 3.30
N LYS A 6 -17.97 2.20 4.39
CA LYS A 6 -17.40 2.39 5.73
C LYS A 6 -15.96 1.91 5.83
N GLU A 7 -15.67 0.73 5.31
CA GLU A 7 -14.32 0.17 5.27
C GLU A 7 -13.38 1.04 4.43
N LEU A 8 -13.86 1.52 3.29
CA LEU A 8 -13.07 2.41 2.44
C LEU A 8 -12.79 3.75 3.15
N THR A 9 -13.77 4.34 3.84
CA THR A 9 -13.56 5.54 4.65
C THR A 9 -12.58 5.32 5.79
N SER A 10 -12.60 4.15 6.45
CA SER A 10 -11.59 3.82 7.47
C SER A 10 -10.19 3.71 6.87
N LEU A 11 -10.05 3.07 5.70
CA LEU A 11 -8.78 2.94 5.01
C LEU A 11 -8.22 4.30 4.58
N THR A 12 -9.04 5.13 3.92
CA THR A 12 -8.62 6.47 3.50
C THR A 12 -8.34 7.35 4.71
N GLY A 13 -9.10 7.24 5.79
CA GLY A 13 -8.82 7.96 7.04
C GLY A 13 -7.46 7.64 7.66
N ILE A 14 -6.99 6.38 7.55
CA ILE A 14 -5.62 6.02 7.97
C ILE A 14 -4.57 6.62 7.03
N LEU A 15 -4.84 6.66 5.73
CA LEU A 15 -3.90 7.15 4.72
C LEU A 15 -3.87 8.69 4.60
N GLU A 16 -4.96 9.38 4.91
CA GLU A 16 -5.09 10.85 4.83
C GLU A 16 -4.82 11.53 6.17
N ASP A 17 -4.35 10.78 7.16
CA ASP A 17 -3.93 11.31 8.45
C ASP A 17 -2.83 12.38 8.25
N SER A 18 -3.09 13.60 8.70
CA SER A 18 -2.16 14.73 8.59
C SER A 18 -0.83 14.48 9.30
N GLU A 19 -0.79 13.57 10.27
CA GLU A 19 0.42 13.19 11.00
C GLU A 19 1.03 11.87 10.51
N LEU A 20 0.61 11.37 9.34
CA LEU A 20 1.08 10.08 8.82
C LEU A 20 2.61 9.98 8.74
N GLY A 21 3.29 11.06 8.33
CA GLY A 21 4.75 11.12 8.27
C GLY A 21 5.46 11.10 9.64
N GLN A 22 4.74 11.40 10.73
CA GLN A 22 5.28 11.38 12.10
C GLN A 22 4.98 10.07 12.83
N ARG A 23 4.03 9.27 12.33
CA ARG A 23 3.66 7.98 12.90
C ARG A 23 4.68 6.90 12.52
N SER A 24 4.99 6.03 13.48
CA SER A 24 5.76 4.83 13.19
C SER A 24 4.93 3.81 12.42
N PHE A 25 5.58 2.91 11.70
CA PHE A 25 4.90 1.85 10.95
C PHE A 25 4.09 0.93 11.86
N GLU A 26 4.59 0.64 13.06
CA GLU A 26 3.89 -0.18 14.06
C GLU A 26 2.56 0.48 14.49
N ASN A 27 2.57 1.81 14.68
CA ASN A 27 1.36 2.54 15.05
C ASN A 27 0.33 2.53 13.91
N VAL A 28 0.78 2.61 12.66
CA VAL A 28 -0.11 2.52 11.50
C VAL A 28 -0.68 1.11 11.36
N ALA A 29 0.16 0.08 11.50
CA ALA A 29 -0.27 -1.32 11.48
C ALA A 29 -1.27 -1.62 12.60
N ALA A 30 -1.07 -1.09 13.81
CA ALA A 30 -2.01 -1.25 14.91
C ALA A 30 -3.40 -0.67 14.58
N SER A 31 -3.45 0.54 14.01
CA SER A 31 -4.72 1.13 13.55
C SER A 31 -5.35 0.30 12.42
N PHE A 32 -4.54 -0.19 11.50
CA PHE A 32 -5.01 -1.04 10.40
C PHE A 32 -5.65 -2.35 10.91
N HIS A 33 -4.95 -3.07 11.79
CA HIS A 33 -5.43 -4.35 12.37
C HIS A 33 -6.63 -4.16 13.30
N HIS A 34 -6.86 -2.96 13.84
CA HIS A 34 -8.08 -2.64 14.57
C HIS A 34 -9.30 -2.49 13.63
N CYS A 35 -9.09 -2.08 12.38
CA CYS A 35 -10.14 -1.88 11.40
C CYS A 35 -10.41 -3.11 10.53
N PHE A 36 -9.37 -3.90 10.22
CA PHE A 36 -9.43 -4.97 9.25
C PHE A 36 -8.81 -6.25 9.80
N ASN A 37 -9.49 -7.37 9.56
CA ASN A 37 -9.00 -8.68 9.95
C ASN A 37 -8.39 -9.42 8.75
N LYS A 38 -7.75 -10.56 9.01
CA LYS A 38 -7.11 -11.39 7.97
C LYS A 38 -8.03 -11.76 6.81
N GLN A 39 -9.33 -11.92 7.06
CA GLN A 39 -10.34 -12.21 6.03
C GLN A 39 -10.54 -11.05 5.04
N ASP A 40 -10.23 -9.82 5.46
CA ASP A 40 -10.42 -8.60 4.69
C ASP A 40 -9.16 -8.23 3.89
N HIS A 41 -8.00 -8.76 4.26
CA HIS A 41 -6.69 -8.41 3.68
C HIS A 41 -6.67 -8.48 2.16
N PHE A 42 -7.31 -9.49 1.54
CA PHE A 42 -7.35 -9.57 0.08
C PHE A 42 -8.16 -8.41 -0.54
N ARG A 43 -9.29 -8.04 0.06
CA ARG A 43 -10.14 -6.95 -0.42
C ARG A 43 -9.48 -5.60 -0.21
N VAL A 44 -8.93 -5.38 0.98
CA VAL A 44 -8.22 -4.15 1.34
C VAL A 44 -6.96 -3.98 0.51
N GLY A 45 -6.17 -5.05 0.33
CA GLY A 45 -4.99 -5.04 -0.52
C GLY A 45 -5.32 -4.73 -1.98
N SER A 46 -6.41 -5.28 -2.52
CA SER A 46 -6.86 -4.95 -3.88
C SER A 46 -7.18 -3.45 -4.02
N ALA A 47 -7.83 -2.85 -3.01
CA ALA A 47 -8.10 -1.42 -2.99
C ALA A 47 -6.81 -0.58 -2.87
N LEU A 48 -5.86 -0.99 -2.01
CA LEU A 48 -4.54 -0.34 -1.90
C LEU A 48 -3.75 -0.39 -3.22
N VAL A 49 -3.79 -1.52 -3.93
CA VAL A 49 -3.16 -1.64 -5.26
C VAL A 49 -3.80 -0.67 -6.25
N PHE A 50 -5.14 -0.57 -6.25
CA PHE A 50 -5.84 0.39 -7.10
C PHE A 50 -5.45 1.84 -6.78
N LEU A 51 -5.38 2.21 -5.50
CA LEU A 51 -4.92 3.52 -5.06
C LEU A 51 -3.47 3.80 -5.48
N LEU A 52 -2.58 2.80 -5.37
CA LEU A 52 -1.18 2.91 -5.80
C LEU A 52 -1.01 3.07 -7.32
N GLN A 53 -1.95 2.55 -8.11
CA GLN A 53 -1.94 2.68 -9.58
C GLN A 53 -2.40 4.07 -10.05
N GLN A 54 -3.18 4.78 -9.24
CA GLN A 54 -3.70 6.11 -9.57
C GLN A 54 -2.86 7.18 -8.86
N GLU A 55 -1.92 7.80 -9.58
CA GLU A 55 -1.00 8.79 -8.99
C GLU A 55 -1.72 10.01 -8.39
N ASP A 56 -2.91 10.35 -8.88
CA ASP A 56 -3.73 11.47 -8.38
C ASP A 56 -4.41 11.18 -7.03
N LEU A 57 -4.63 9.91 -6.67
CA LEU A 57 -5.35 9.54 -5.45
C LEU A 57 -4.43 9.51 -4.21
N LEU A 58 -3.13 9.31 -4.40
CA LEU A 58 -2.12 9.32 -3.34
C LEU A 58 -1.11 10.44 -3.59
N ALA A 59 -1.57 11.68 -3.35
CA ALA A 59 -0.79 12.89 -3.61
C ALA A 59 0.57 12.89 -2.88
N ASN A 60 0.62 12.40 -1.63
CA ASN A 60 1.82 12.45 -0.81
C ASN A 60 2.66 11.15 -0.91
N LYS A 61 3.99 11.29 -0.86
CA LYS A 61 4.95 10.18 -0.85
C LYS A 61 4.79 9.29 0.38
N GLU A 62 4.44 9.89 1.52
CA GLU A 62 4.19 9.18 2.77
C GLU A 62 3.05 8.18 2.63
N GLN A 63 1.93 8.59 2.01
CA GLN A 63 0.77 7.73 1.77
C GLN A 63 1.11 6.53 0.88
N ARG A 64 1.91 6.77 -0.17
CA ARG A 64 2.40 5.70 -1.05
C ARG A 64 3.29 4.73 -0.29
N LEU A 65 4.22 5.24 0.52
CA LEU A 65 5.10 4.40 1.33
C LEU A 65 4.30 3.56 2.34
N VAL A 66 3.35 4.17 3.04
CA VAL A 66 2.48 3.48 3.99
C VAL A 66 1.60 2.44 3.31
N SER A 67 1.05 2.73 2.13
CA SER A 67 0.25 1.78 1.36
C SER A 67 1.06 0.53 0.97
N VAL A 68 2.31 0.72 0.54
CA VAL A 68 3.24 -0.37 0.25
C VAL A 68 3.61 -1.15 1.51
N TYR A 69 3.82 -0.45 2.62
CA TYR A 69 4.06 -1.08 3.92
C TYR A 69 2.87 -1.93 4.37
N LEU A 70 1.64 -1.44 4.27
CA LEU A 70 0.42 -2.19 4.63
C LEU A 70 0.23 -3.43 3.74
N LEU A 71 0.53 -3.35 2.45
CA LEU A 71 0.53 -4.51 1.55
C LEU A 71 1.51 -5.60 2.01
N TYR A 72 2.65 -5.21 2.56
CA TYR A 72 3.61 -6.14 3.15
C TYR A 72 3.10 -6.68 4.49
N GLU A 73 2.64 -5.80 5.38
CA GLU A 73 2.19 -6.12 6.74
C GLU A 73 1.08 -7.18 6.75
N MET A 74 0.15 -7.13 5.80
CA MET A 74 -0.95 -8.10 5.69
C MET A 74 -0.51 -9.56 5.48
N TYR A 75 0.68 -9.78 4.91
CA TYR A 75 1.20 -11.10 4.53
C TYR A 75 2.61 -11.37 5.05
N ARG A 76 3.14 -10.54 5.97
CA ARG A 76 4.52 -10.64 6.47
C ARG A 76 4.87 -11.98 7.12
N THR A 77 3.88 -12.70 7.66
CA THR A 77 4.05 -14.00 8.33
C THR A 77 3.82 -15.18 7.40
N GLU A 78 3.33 -14.92 6.18
CA GLU A 78 2.99 -15.94 5.20
C GLU A 78 4.17 -16.15 4.23
N PRO A 79 4.33 -17.35 3.65
CA PRO A 79 5.30 -17.54 2.59
C PRO A 79 4.95 -16.66 1.39
N ILE A 80 5.96 -16.16 0.68
CA ILE A 80 5.76 -15.23 -0.45
C ILE A 80 4.84 -15.78 -1.54
N GLN A 81 4.80 -17.11 -1.70
CA GLN A 81 3.93 -17.82 -2.65
C GLN A 81 2.44 -17.66 -2.33
N SER A 82 2.10 -17.43 -1.06
CA SER A 82 0.73 -17.17 -0.60
C SER A 82 0.35 -15.69 -0.68
N ASN A 83 1.29 -14.79 -0.97
CA ASN A 83 1.02 -13.36 -1.07
C ASN A 83 0.55 -13.01 -2.50
N PRO A 84 -0.75 -12.70 -2.70
CA PRO A 84 -1.28 -12.39 -4.02
C PRO A 84 -0.75 -11.05 -4.58
N PHE A 85 -0.17 -10.21 -3.73
CA PHE A 85 0.37 -8.89 -4.08
C PHE A 85 1.88 -8.89 -4.25
N ALA A 86 2.55 -10.05 -4.18
CA ALA A 86 4.00 -10.17 -4.34
C ALA A 86 4.51 -9.51 -5.64
N SER A 87 3.76 -9.67 -6.74
CA SER A 87 4.09 -9.09 -8.05
C SER A 87 4.08 -7.55 -8.04
N VAL A 88 3.32 -6.90 -7.15
CA VAL A 88 3.25 -5.44 -7.03
C VAL A 88 4.61 -4.89 -6.58
N PHE A 89 5.27 -5.53 -5.61
CA PHE A 89 6.61 -5.15 -5.18
C PHE A 89 7.63 -5.27 -6.30
N VAL A 90 7.55 -6.33 -7.10
CA VAL A 90 8.43 -6.51 -8.28
C VAL A 90 8.21 -5.40 -9.30
N HIS A 91 6.95 -5.05 -9.58
CA HIS A 91 6.62 -3.94 -10.51
C HIS A 91 7.13 -2.59 -10.00
N LEU A 92 6.99 -2.31 -8.70
CA LEU A 92 7.51 -1.10 -8.08
C LEU A 92 9.03 -1.00 -8.24
N LEU A 93 9.76 -2.07 -7.91
CA LEU A 93 11.22 -2.13 -8.05
C LEU A 93 11.66 -2.00 -9.52
N ALA A 94 10.97 -2.67 -10.44
CA ALA A 94 11.27 -2.61 -11.88
C ALA A 94 10.95 -1.24 -12.50
N SER A 95 9.90 -0.56 -12.02
CA SER A 95 9.54 0.79 -12.46
C SER A 95 10.63 1.80 -12.05
N VAL A 96 11.12 1.67 -10.81
CA VAL A 96 12.23 2.49 -10.30
C VAL A 96 13.49 2.28 -11.15
N SER A 97 13.88 1.03 -11.42
CA SER A 97 15.04 0.72 -12.27
C SER A 97 14.91 1.31 -13.69
N ARG A 98 13.71 1.24 -14.30
CA ARG A 98 13.47 1.85 -15.61
C ARG A 98 13.61 3.37 -15.61
N LYS A 99 13.07 4.07 -14.59
CA LYS A 99 13.23 5.53 -14.47
C LYS A 99 14.71 5.93 -14.43
N TYR A 100 15.56 5.18 -13.72
CA TYR A 100 16.99 5.45 -13.68
C TYR A 100 17.71 5.09 -15.00
N PHE A 101 17.34 3.98 -15.64
CA PHE A 101 17.92 3.60 -16.92
C PHE A 101 17.67 4.66 -18.01
N PHE A 102 16.45 5.17 -18.14
CA PHE A 102 16.15 6.26 -19.07
C PHE A 102 16.77 7.60 -18.66
N ALA A 103 16.88 7.90 -17.37
CA ALA A 103 17.57 9.10 -16.89
C ALA A 103 19.07 9.08 -17.26
N THR A 104 19.70 7.89 -17.30
CA THR A 104 21.09 7.73 -17.74
C THR A 104 21.26 7.67 -19.27
N LEU A 105 20.19 7.53 -20.03
CA LEU A 105 20.20 7.40 -21.50
C LEU A 105 19.74 8.68 -22.24
N ASN A 106 19.58 9.80 -21.54
CA ASN A 106 19.53 11.12 -22.18
C ASN A 106 20.93 11.48 -22.73
N LEU A 107 21.24 10.89 -23.89
CA LEU A 107 22.16 11.38 -24.91
C LEU A 107 21.34 12.08 -26.00
#